data_AF-A0A2S5VRK5-F1
#
_entry.id   AF-A0A2S5VRK5-F1
#
_cell.length_a   1.000
_cell.length_b   1.000
_cell.length_c   1.000
_cell.angle_alpha   90.00
_cell.angle_beta   90.00
_cell.angle_gamma   90.00
#
_symmetry.space_group_name_H-M   'P 1'
#
loop_
_entity.id
_entity.type
_entity.pdbx_description
1 polymer ?
#
loop_
_entity_poly.entity_id
_entity_poly.type
_entity_poly.pdbx_seq_one_letter_code
_entity_poly.pdbx_strand_id
1 'polypeptide(L)'
;MEAFEVSVRGERWRIAAREPAEATPAYDLTWLSGPGGGAYGFTVGGGRLTREQLVAEATAFVDGFSEPGGIGEDFPGFVPARCRDAG
;
A
#
# COMPACT_ATOMS: atom_id res chain seq x y z
N MET A 1 -15.20 -4.21 -7.28
CA MET A 1 -13.97 -4.51 -8.06
C MET A 1 -13.36 -5.73 -7.40
N GLU A 2 -12.96 -6.74 -8.17
CA GLU A 2 -12.33 -7.94 -7.59
C GLU A 2 -11.00 -7.57 -6.94
N ALA A 3 -10.66 -8.29 -5.87
CA ALA A 3 -9.37 -8.10 -5.23
C ALA A 3 -8.25 -8.53 -6.18
N PHE A 4 -7.20 -7.71 -6.26
CA PHE A 4 -6.06 -7.99 -7.12
C PHE A 4 -4.75 -7.68 -6.41
N GLU A 5 -3.69 -8.34 -6.85
CA GLU A 5 -2.35 -8.11 -6.35
C GLU A 5 -1.55 -7.32 -7.38
N VAL A 6 -0.67 -6.46 -6.89
CA VAL A 6 0.20 -5.62 -7.71
C VAL A 6 1.54 -5.46 -7.03
N SER A 7 2.61 -5.44 -7.83
CA SER A 7 3.95 -5.14 -7.33
C SER A 7 4.30 -3.70 -7.67
N VAL A 8 4.63 -2.91 -6.66
CA VAL A 8 4.93 -1.48 -6.77
C VAL A 8 6.28 -1.24 -6.11
N ARG A 9 7.26 -0.71 -6.86
CA ARG A 9 8.63 -0.46 -6.34
C ARG A 9 9.28 -1.69 -5.66
N GLY A 10 8.96 -2.90 -6.15
CA GLY A 10 9.42 -4.17 -5.57
C GLY A 10 8.59 -4.67 -4.38
N GLU A 11 7.61 -3.90 -3.92
CA GLU A 11 6.68 -4.26 -2.85
C GLU A 11 5.42 -4.91 -3.38
N ARG A 12 4.98 -6.02 -2.77
CA ARG A 12 3.69 -6.62 -3.12
C ARG A 12 2.57 -6.02 -2.29
N TRP A 13 1.53 -5.60 -3.00
CA TRP A 13 0.31 -5.03 -2.46
C TRP A 13 -0.88 -5.88 -2.90
N ARG A 14 -1.83 -6.08 -1.99
CA ARG A 14 -3.13 -6.67 -2.26
C ARG A 14 -4.18 -5.58 -2.08
N ILE A 15 -4.94 -5.33 -3.14
CA ILE A 15 -5.95 -4.27 -3.17
C ILE A 15 -7.30 -4.93 -3.32
N ALA A 16 -8.17 -4.73 -2.34
CA ALA A 16 -9.53 -5.25 -2.33
C ALA A 16 -10.51 -4.10 -2.23
N ALA A 17 -11.55 -4.09 -3.06
CA ALA A 17 -12.66 -3.19 -2.82
C ALA A 17 -13.33 -3.58 -1.50
N ARG A 18 -13.48 -2.60 -0.62
CA ARG A 18 -14.32 -2.73 0.57
C ARG A 18 -15.76 -2.59 0.08
N GLU A 19 -16.49 -3.70 0.09
CA GLU A 19 -17.91 -3.66 -0.21
C GLU A 19 -18.58 -2.73 0.80
N PRO A 20 -19.40 -1.77 0.36
CA PRO A 20 -20.30 -1.15 1.29
C PRO A 20 -21.54 -2.01 1.47
N ALA A 21 -21.97 -2.12 2.72
CA ALA A 21 -23.36 -2.38 3.01
C ALA A 21 -24.26 -1.23 2.49
N GLU A 22 -23.79 0.05 2.37
CA GLU A 22 -24.66 1.16 1.90
C GLU A 22 -24.02 2.54 1.55
N ALA A 23 -22.69 2.79 1.63
CA ALA A 23 -22.08 4.12 1.36
C ALA A 23 -20.77 4.09 0.54
N THR A 24 -20.25 5.26 0.16
CA THR A 24 -19.10 5.53 -0.75
C THR A 24 -18.06 4.39 -0.90
N PRO A 25 -17.72 3.97 -2.13
CA PRO A 25 -16.74 2.91 -2.36
C PRO A 25 -15.40 3.23 -1.70
N ALA A 26 -14.88 2.23 -0.98
CA ALA A 26 -13.57 2.25 -0.36
C ALA A 26 -12.78 1.04 -0.82
N TYR A 27 -11.46 1.12 -0.67
CA TYR A 27 -10.51 0.10 -1.11
C TYR A 27 -9.48 -0.10 -0.03
N ASP A 28 -9.28 -1.34 0.38
CA ASP A 28 -8.26 -1.74 1.34
C ASP A 28 -7.00 -2.14 0.57
N LEU A 29 -5.89 -1.46 0.87
CA LEU A 29 -4.57 -1.75 0.32
C LEU A 29 -3.73 -2.39 1.42
N THR A 30 -3.51 -3.69 1.32
CA THR A 30 -2.67 -4.47 2.22
C THR A 30 -1.27 -4.62 1.64
N TRP A 31 -0.26 -4.20 2.39
CA TRP A 31 1.13 -4.30 2.02
C TRP A 31 1.70 -5.67 2.41
N LEU A 32 1.58 -6.66 1.54
CA LEU A 32 1.96 -8.06 1.80
C LEU A 32 3.46 -8.28 2.03
N SER A 33 4.33 -7.47 1.43
CA SER A 33 5.79 -7.52 1.65
C SER A 33 6.28 -6.47 2.64
N GLY A 34 5.33 -5.78 3.29
CA GLY A 34 5.57 -4.67 4.19
C GLY A 34 6.00 -5.09 5.60
N PRO A 35 6.17 -4.10 6.50
CA PRO A 35 6.53 -4.36 7.88
C PRO A 35 5.47 -5.20 8.61
N GLY A 36 5.86 -5.80 9.73
CA GLY A 36 4.93 -6.62 10.54
C GLY A 36 4.47 -7.92 9.86
N GLY A 37 5.26 -8.46 8.91
CA GLY A 37 4.94 -9.72 8.23
C GLY A 37 3.84 -9.61 7.18
N GLY A 38 3.65 -8.42 6.60
CA GLY A 38 2.63 -8.19 5.57
C GLY A 38 1.26 -7.80 6.11
N ALA A 39 1.17 -7.46 7.40
CA ALA A 39 -0.07 -7.04 8.06
C ALA A 39 -0.34 -5.52 7.96
N TYR A 40 0.64 -4.75 7.47
CA TYR A 40 0.50 -3.31 7.34
C TYR A 40 -0.27 -2.93 6.08
N GLY A 41 -0.98 -1.80 6.11
CA GLY A 41 -1.81 -1.37 5.00
C GLY A 41 -2.63 -0.13 5.36
N PHE A 42 -3.39 0.36 4.39
CA PHE A 42 -4.26 1.52 4.57
C PHE A 42 -5.52 1.39 3.71
N THR A 43 -6.59 2.07 4.12
CA THR A 43 -7.85 2.11 3.37
C THR A 43 -7.96 3.47 2.67
N VAL A 44 -8.25 3.45 1.37
CA VAL A 44 -8.56 4.64 0.59
C VAL A 44 -10.05 4.67 0.29
N GLY A 45 -10.72 5.74 0.72
CA GLY A 45 -12.12 6.02 0.39
C GLY A 45 -12.25 7.31 -0.39
N GLY A 46 -13.48 7.64 -0.81
CA GLY A 46 -13.78 8.95 -1.40
C GLY A 46 -14.27 8.92 -2.85
N GLY A 47 -14.42 7.75 -3.46
CA GLY A 47 -14.96 7.63 -4.80
C GLY A 47 -14.59 6.33 -5.50
N ARG A 48 -15.14 6.13 -6.70
CA ARG A 48 -14.85 4.94 -7.51
C ARG A 48 -13.47 5.09 -8.15
N LEU A 49 -12.44 4.68 -7.43
CA LEU A 49 -11.05 4.69 -7.91
C LEU A 49 -10.82 3.58 -8.92
N THR A 50 -10.00 3.89 -9.92
CA THR A 50 -9.53 2.90 -10.91
C THR A 50 -8.31 2.16 -10.37
N ARG A 51 -7.97 1.04 -11.02
CA ARG A 51 -6.79 0.25 -10.67
C ARG A 51 -5.51 1.09 -10.69
N GLU A 52 -5.35 1.95 -11.70
CA GLU A 52 -4.19 2.82 -11.85
C GLU A 52 -4.09 3.85 -10.74
N GLN A 53 -5.22 4.42 -10.30
CA GLN A 53 -5.25 5.35 -9.16
C GLN A 53 -4.85 4.64 -7.87
N LEU A 54 -5.38 3.45 -7.59
CA LEU A 54 -5.01 2.68 -6.40
C LEU A 54 -3.52 2.29 -6.40
N VAL A 55 -2.96 1.99 -7.57
CA VAL A 55 -1.52 1.74 -7.73
C VAL A 55 -0.70 3.01 -7.48
N ALA A 56 -1.17 4.16 -7.93
CA ALA A 56 -0.52 5.44 -7.66
C ALA A 56 -0.53 5.77 -6.16
N GLU A 57 -1.64 5.54 -5.46
CA GLU A 57 -1.75 5.70 -4.00
C GLU A 57 -0.75 4.78 -3.26
N ALA A 58 -0.68 3.50 -3.63
CA ALA A 58 0.31 2.57 -3.07
C ALA A 58 1.75 3.03 -3.34
N THR A 59 2.01 3.58 -4.53
CA THR A 59 3.33 4.09 -4.90
C THR A 59 3.71 5.29 -4.04
N ALA A 60 2.82 6.28 -3.91
CA ALA A 60 3.03 7.47 -3.09
C ALA A 60 3.21 7.11 -1.61
N PHE A 61 2.44 6.14 -1.11
CA PHE A 61 2.59 5.64 0.25
C PHE A 61 3.97 5.04 0.48
N VAL A 62 4.41 4.14 -0.40
CA VAL A 62 5.73 3.53 -0.33
C VAL A 62 6.81 4.60 -0.40
N ASP A 63 6.66 5.60 -1.27
CA ASP A 63 7.59 6.72 -1.41
C ASP A 63 7.73 7.50 -0.09
N GLY A 64 6.63 8.06 0.43
CA GLY A 64 6.61 8.81 1.68
C GLY A 64 6.98 7.98 2.91
N PHE A 65 6.79 6.65 2.88
CA PHE A 65 7.22 5.77 3.96
C PHE A 65 8.75 5.78 4.15
N SER A 66 9.55 5.94 3.09
CA SER A 66 11.03 5.97 3.21
C SER A 66 11.64 7.36 3.06
N GLU A 67 10.83 8.40 2.96
CA GLU A 67 11.32 9.77 3.11
C GLU A 67 11.74 10.03 4.57
N PRO A 68 12.74 10.90 4.81
CA PRO A 68 13.13 11.30 6.15
C PRO A 68 11.97 12.00 6.87
N GLY A 69 11.63 11.57 8.09
CA GLY A 69 10.40 11.96 8.80
C GLY A 69 9.18 11.09 8.49
N GLY A 70 9.34 10.09 7.61
CA GLY A 70 8.29 9.17 7.21
C GLY A 70 8.01 8.07 8.24
N ILE A 71 6.93 7.30 7.99
CA ILE A 71 6.48 6.22 8.89
C ILE A 71 7.51 5.08 8.98
N GLY A 72 8.45 4.98 8.03
CA GLY A 72 9.52 3.99 8.06
C GLY A 72 10.44 4.09 9.28
N GLU A 73 10.55 5.26 9.92
CA GLU A 73 11.31 5.42 11.17
C GLU A 73 10.64 4.70 12.36
N ASP A 74 9.32 4.49 12.33
CA ASP A 74 8.57 3.76 13.36
C ASP A 74 8.80 2.24 13.28
N PHE A 75 9.35 1.76 12.15
CA PHE A 75 9.65 0.35 11.90
C PHE A 75 11.17 0.09 11.84
N PRO A 76 11.89 0.16 12.98
CA PRO A 76 13.32 -0.05 13.00
C PRO A 76 13.68 -1.46 12.49
N GLY A 77 14.52 -1.51 11.46
CA GLY A 77 14.97 -2.76 10.84
C GLY A 77 14.14 -3.25 9.65
N PHE A 78 13.03 -2.59 9.32
CA PHE A 78 12.35 -2.84 8.05
C PHE A 78 12.99 -2.02 6.93
N VAL A 79 13.58 -2.72 5.96
CA VAL A 79 14.14 -2.10 4.75
C VAL A 79 13.21 -2.42 3.58
N PRO A 80 12.56 -1.40 2.97
CA PRO A 80 11.76 -1.62 1.78
C PRO A 80 12.61 -2.18 0.64
N ALA A 81 12.02 -3.03 -0.19
CA ALA A 81 12.62 -3.71 -1.34
C ALA A 81 13.39 -2.75 -2.24
N ARG A 82 12.89 -1.53 -2.47
CA ARG A 82 13.61 -0.51 -3.25
C ARG A 82 14.96 -0.10 -2.64
N CYS A 83 15.08 -0.13 -1.32
CA CYS A 83 16.33 0.16 -0.61
C CYS A 83 17.18 -1.10 -0.43
N ARG A 84 16.58 -2.28 -0.52
CA ARG A 84 17.28 -3.57 -0.44
C ARG A 84 18.14 -3.86 -1.68
N ASP A 85 17.78 -3.30 -2.84
CA ASP A 85 18.54 -3.46 -4.09
C ASP A 85 19.72 -2.48 -4.24
N ALA A 86 19.87 -1.53 -3.32
CA ALA A 86 20.99 -0.57 -3.32
C ALA A 86 22.26 -1.09 -2.59
N GLY A 87 22.36 -2.41 -2.40
CA GLY A 87 23.45 -3.09 -1.69
C GLY A 87 24.52 -3.67 -2.59
#